data_AF-A0A327TWG6-F1
#
_entry.id   AF-A0A327TWG6-F1
#
_cell.length_a   1.000
_cell.length_b   1.000
_cell.length_c   1.000
_cell.angle_alpha   90.00
_cell.angle_beta   90.00
_cell.angle_gamma   90.00
#
_symmetry.space_group_name_H-M   'P 1'
#
loop_
_entity.id
_entity.type
_entity.pdbx_description
1 polymer ?
#
loop_
_entity_poly.entity_id
_entity_poly.type
_entity_poly.pdbx_seq_one_letter_code
_entity_poly.pdbx_strand_id
1 'polypeptide(L)'
;MRNCTCHLAVGAPRRPPTPGRGAPTAPECTGPDTRQLDRGCGRSGVAATAGNYAYFYLYVPAGTTGLTITAAGGTGNADLYYSGSDWATTGSSTARSTGGGNAETLTVSNPHAGYHYVSLYGQQSFGGVSVSTSY
;
A
#
# COMPACT_ATOMS: atom_id res chain seq x y z
N MET A 1 59.04 9.35 -12.47
CA MET A 1 57.75 9.71 -13.09
C MET A 1 56.86 8.48 -13.06
N ARG A 2 56.03 8.34 -12.01
CA ARG A 2 55.24 7.14 -11.76
C ARG A 2 53.75 7.45 -11.95
N ASN A 3 53.19 6.70 -12.90
CA ASN A 3 51.80 6.49 -13.29
C ASN A 3 50.70 6.96 -12.33
N CYS A 4 49.78 7.79 -12.84
CA CYS A 4 48.46 8.04 -12.26
C CYS A 4 47.51 6.91 -12.68
N THR A 5 47.13 6.06 -11.73
CA THR A 5 46.03 5.11 -11.92
C THR A 5 44.72 5.78 -11.51
N CYS A 6 43.82 5.94 -12.48
CA CYS A 6 42.45 6.40 -12.28
C CYS A 6 41.69 5.52 -11.28
N HIS A 7 41.08 6.15 -10.28
CA HIS A 7 40.15 5.51 -9.34
C HIS A 7 38.85 5.15 -10.07
N LEU A 8 38.59 3.86 -10.21
CA LEU A 8 37.27 3.31 -10.53
C LEU A 8 36.37 3.52 -9.30
N ALA A 9 35.38 4.42 -9.42
CA ALA A 9 34.28 4.52 -8.47
C ALA A 9 33.39 3.26 -8.62
N VAL A 10 33.51 2.34 -7.67
CA VAL A 10 32.65 1.17 -7.55
C VAL A 10 31.27 1.64 -7.08
N GLY A 11 30.28 1.59 -7.97
CA GLY A 11 28.88 1.78 -7.62
C GLY A 11 28.46 0.70 -6.61
N ALA A 12 28.10 1.12 -5.40
CA ALA A 12 27.57 0.22 -4.39
C ALA A 12 26.27 -0.42 -4.91
N PRO A 13 26.10 -1.76 -4.84
CA PRO A 13 24.82 -2.37 -5.12
C PRO A 13 23.83 -1.89 -4.04
N ARG A 14 22.75 -1.22 -4.45
CA ARG A 14 21.64 -0.90 -3.56
C ARG A 14 21.07 -2.23 -3.07
N ARG A 15 21.41 -2.58 -1.82
CA ARG A 15 20.97 -3.80 -1.17
C ARG A 15 19.43 -3.78 -1.15
N PRO A 16 18.73 -4.77 -1.76
CA PRO A 16 17.28 -4.84 -1.61
C PRO A 16 16.96 -4.95 -0.11
N PRO A 17 15.91 -4.28 0.38
CA PRO A 17 15.51 -4.41 1.77
C PRO A 17 15.18 -5.89 2.05
N THR A 18 15.85 -6.44 3.06
CA THR A 18 15.63 -7.80 3.54
C THR A 18 14.16 -7.94 3.96
N PRO A 19 13.39 -8.94 3.48
CA PRO A 19 12.03 -9.15 3.95
C PRO A 19 12.06 -9.60 5.42
N GLY A 20 11.64 -8.71 6.32
CA GLY A 20 11.28 -9.08 7.69
C GLY A 20 10.05 -9.99 7.67
N ARG A 21 10.09 -11.05 8.47
CA ARG A 21 9.04 -12.09 8.53
C ARG A 21 7.67 -11.46 8.80
N GLY A 22 6.71 -11.70 7.90
CA GLY A 22 5.28 -11.67 8.24
C GLY A 22 4.39 -10.59 7.61
N ALA A 23 4.69 -10.08 6.41
CA ALA A 23 3.74 -9.25 5.63
C ALA A 23 3.36 -9.96 4.32
N PRO A 24 2.10 -9.82 3.84
CA PRO A 24 1.66 -10.42 2.58
C PRO A 24 2.57 -9.93 1.45
N THR A 25 3.16 -10.90 0.75
CA THR A 25 4.30 -10.75 -0.17
C THR A 25 3.87 -10.22 -1.53
N ALA A 26 3.17 -9.08 -1.58
CA ALA A 26 3.06 -8.35 -2.82
C ALA A 26 4.37 -7.58 -3.05
N PRO A 27 4.96 -7.60 -4.26
CA PRO A 27 6.07 -6.72 -4.60
C PRO A 27 5.69 -5.24 -4.41
N GLU A 28 6.68 -4.38 -4.16
CA GLU A 28 6.45 -2.93 -4.12
C GLU A 28 6.01 -2.41 -5.49
N CYS A 29 5.00 -1.53 -5.51
CA CYS A 29 4.58 -0.88 -6.75
C CYS A 29 5.70 0.00 -7.30
N THR A 30 5.92 -0.03 -8.61
CA THR A 30 7.01 0.70 -9.28
C THR A 30 6.63 2.12 -9.70
N GLY A 31 5.34 2.48 -9.59
CA GLY A 31 4.84 3.81 -9.91
C GLY A 31 5.52 4.91 -9.08
N PRO A 32 5.73 6.12 -9.65
CA PRO A 32 6.40 7.22 -8.96
C PRO A 32 5.54 7.87 -7.86
N ASP A 33 4.20 7.84 -7.96
CA ASP A 33 3.32 8.29 -6.88
C ASP A 33 3.23 7.18 -5.81
N THR A 34 3.65 7.50 -4.59
CA THR A 34 3.66 6.59 -3.44
C THR A 34 2.26 6.19 -2.98
N ARG A 35 1.23 6.93 -3.39
CA ARG A 35 -0.18 6.62 -3.14
C ARG A 35 -0.78 5.72 -4.22
N GLN A 36 -0.13 5.61 -5.37
CA GLN A 36 -0.61 4.71 -6.42
C GLN A 36 -0.32 3.26 -6.04
N LEU A 37 -1.36 2.45 -6.13
CA LEU A 37 -1.35 1.00 -6.12
C LEU A 37 -1.67 0.48 -7.52
N ASP A 38 -1.13 -0.68 -7.87
CA ASP A 38 -1.39 -1.37 -9.14
C ASP A 38 -1.70 -2.86 -8.89
N ARG A 39 -2.00 -3.57 -9.98
CA ARG A 39 -2.33 -4.99 -9.94
C ARG A 39 -1.21 -5.82 -9.31
N GLY A 40 -1.51 -6.50 -8.20
CA GLY A 40 -0.62 -7.47 -7.58
C GLY A 40 0.60 -6.86 -6.89
N CYS A 41 0.59 -5.56 -6.59
CA CYS A 41 1.65 -4.88 -5.85
C CYS A 41 1.14 -4.16 -4.61
N GLY A 42 2.05 -3.70 -3.76
CA GLY A 42 1.73 -2.93 -2.56
C GLY A 42 2.69 -1.79 -2.28
N ARG A 43 2.40 -1.08 -1.19
CA ARG A 43 3.21 -0.01 -0.59
C ARG A 43 3.44 -0.36 0.86
N SER A 44 4.71 -0.49 1.25
CA SER A 44 5.12 -0.71 2.64
C SER A 44 5.51 0.57 3.35
N GLY A 45 5.73 0.48 4.67
CA GLY A 45 6.19 1.61 5.48
C GLY A 45 5.12 2.67 5.72
N VAL A 46 3.84 2.34 5.48
CA VAL A 46 2.74 3.28 5.66
C VAL A 46 2.54 3.57 7.14
N ALA A 47 2.33 4.84 7.45
CA ALA A 47 2.11 5.33 8.80
C ALA A 47 1.12 6.49 8.78
N ALA A 48 0.33 6.62 9.84
CA ALA A 48 -0.46 7.80 10.13
C ALA A 48 -0.64 7.95 11.64
N THR A 49 -0.86 9.18 12.10
CA THR A 49 -1.24 9.45 13.49
C THR A 49 -2.73 9.16 13.71
N ALA A 50 -3.12 8.96 14.97
CA ALA A 50 -4.52 8.78 15.33
C ALA A 50 -5.40 9.91 14.76
N GLY A 51 -6.56 9.55 14.20
CA GLY A 51 -7.49 10.48 13.57
C GLY A 51 -7.11 10.93 12.15
N ASN A 52 -6.00 10.44 11.59
CA ASN A 52 -5.53 10.82 10.26
C ASN A 52 -5.60 9.64 9.28
N TYR A 53 -5.42 9.95 7.99
CA TYR A 53 -5.54 9.00 6.89
C TYR A 53 -4.25 8.90 6.10
N ALA A 54 -3.95 7.69 5.64
CA ALA A 54 -3.07 7.45 4.50
C ALA A 54 -3.94 7.08 3.29
N TYR A 55 -3.83 7.87 2.23
CA TYR A 55 -4.67 7.76 1.04
C TYR A 55 -3.95 7.03 -0.10
N PHE A 56 -4.65 6.13 -0.77
CA PHE A 56 -4.18 5.35 -1.91
C PHE A 56 -5.23 5.29 -3.01
N TYR A 57 -4.78 5.12 -4.25
CA TYR A 57 -5.67 4.91 -5.38
C TYR A 57 -5.11 3.86 -6.32
N LEU A 58 -5.98 3.17 -7.04
CA LEU A 58 -5.61 2.26 -8.11
C LEU A 58 -6.53 2.40 -9.31
N TYR A 59 -6.05 2.03 -10.49
CA TYR A 59 -6.89 1.91 -11.66
C TYR A 59 -7.30 0.45 -11.87
N VAL A 60 -8.61 0.19 -11.89
CA VAL A 60 -9.17 -1.14 -12.15
C VAL A 60 -9.66 -1.21 -13.61
N PRO A 61 -9.14 -2.15 -14.42
CA PRO A 61 -9.58 -2.32 -15.79
C PRO A 61 -10.97 -2.95 -15.86
N ALA A 62 -11.66 -2.72 -16.98
CA ALA A 62 -12.95 -3.34 -17.27
C ALA A 62 -12.85 -4.87 -17.27
N GLY A 63 -13.90 -5.54 -16.77
CA GLY A 63 -13.95 -7.01 -16.68
C GLY A 63 -13.29 -7.59 -15.43
N THR A 64 -12.81 -6.76 -14.51
CA THR A 64 -12.31 -7.23 -13.20
C THR A 64 -13.47 -7.83 -12.38
N THR A 65 -13.36 -9.10 -12.00
CA THR A 65 -14.42 -9.84 -11.28
C THR A 65 -14.29 -9.73 -9.76
N GLY A 66 -13.11 -9.38 -9.25
CA GLY A 66 -12.88 -9.16 -7.84
C GLY A 66 -11.60 -8.38 -7.60
N LEU A 67 -11.67 -7.39 -6.71
CA LEU A 67 -10.53 -6.64 -6.19
C LEU A 67 -10.35 -6.98 -4.72
N THR A 68 -9.18 -7.45 -4.33
CA THR A 68 -8.82 -7.66 -2.93
C THR A 68 -7.79 -6.62 -2.51
N ILE A 69 -8.05 -5.98 -1.39
CA ILE A 69 -7.18 -5.01 -0.75
C ILE A 69 -6.83 -5.56 0.62
N THR A 70 -5.54 -5.63 0.93
CA THR A 70 -5.04 -6.14 2.20
C THR A 70 -4.11 -5.12 2.82
N ALA A 71 -4.28 -4.86 4.11
CA ALA A 71 -3.35 -4.12 4.94
C ALA A 71 -2.86 -5.01 6.07
N ALA A 72 -1.55 -5.09 6.29
CA ALA A 72 -0.96 -5.93 7.33
C ALA A 72 0.49 -5.54 7.65
N GLY A 73 1.05 -6.13 8.72
CA GLY A 73 2.41 -5.85 9.19
C GLY A 73 2.48 -4.56 10.02
N GLY A 74 3.66 -4.19 10.49
CA GLY A 74 3.83 -2.99 11.30
C GLY A 74 3.17 -3.07 12.69
N THR A 75 2.82 -1.91 13.25
CA THR A 75 2.19 -1.76 14.58
C THR A 75 1.04 -0.75 14.55
N GLY A 76 0.27 -0.69 15.65
CA GLY A 76 -0.84 0.25 15.83
C GLY A 76 -2.18 -0.31 15.37
N ASN A 77 -3.16 0.60 15.19
CA ASN A 77 -4.48 0.24 14.69
C ASN A 77 -4.83 1.06 13.44
N ALA A 78 -4.94 0.36 12.30
CA ALA A 78 -5.22 0.94 11.01
C ALA A 78 -6.46 0.26 10.42
N ASP A 79 -7.53 1.02 10.26
CA ASP A 79 -8.77 0.58 9.64
C ASP A 79 -8.73 0.82 8.13
N LEU A 80 -9.24 -0.13 7.35
CA LEU A 80 -9.25 -0.07 5.90
C LEU A 80 -10.61 0.39 5.37
N TYR A 81 -10.61 1.44 4.56
CA TYR A 81 -11.78 2.00 3.89
C TYR A 81 -11.60 1.97 2.38
N TYR A 82 -12.68 1.68 1.66
CA TYR A 82 -12.72 1.63 0.20
C TYR A 82 -13.91 2.41 -0.35
N SER A 83 -13.70 3.08 -1.47
CA SER A 83 -14.72 3.75 -2.25
C SER A 83 -14.36 3.68 -3.74
N GLY A 84 -15.36 3.41 -4.56
CA GLY A 84 -15.17 3.30 -6.01
C GLY A 84 -15.19 4.64 -6.76
N SER A 85 -15.64 5.74 -6.15
CA SER A 85 -15.83 7.01 -6.87
C SER A 85 -14.97 8.16 -6.33
N ASP A 86 -14.72 8.18 -5.02
CA ASP A 86 -14.09 9.30 -4.31
C ASP A 86 -13.25 8.80 -3.12
N TRP A 87 -12.47 9.68 -2.49
CA TRP A 87 -11.70 9.34 -1.29
C TRP A 87 -12.58 8.75 -0.18
N ALA A 88 -12.21 7.54 0.24
CA ALA A 88 -12.90 6.86 1.33
C ALA A 88 -12.54 7.51 2.68
N THR A 89 -13.56 7.82 3.47
CA THR A 89 -13.41 8.36 4.83
C THR A 89 -14.25 7.54 5.80
N THR A 90 -14.12 7.81 7.10
CA THR A 90 -14.94 7.13 8.12
C THR A 90 -16.43 7.49 7.99
N GLY A 91 -16.77 8.62 7.37
CA GLY A 91 -18.14 9.07 7.12
C GLY A 91 -18.68 8.77 5.72
N SER A 92 -17.82 8.44 4.77
CA SER A 92 -18.21 8.15 3.38
C SER A 92 -17.30 7.08 2.78
N SER A 93 -17.80 5.86 2.69
CA SER A 93 -17.10 4.70 2.13
C SER A 93 -18.10 3.70 1.56
N THR A 94 -17.77 3.04 0.46
CA THR A 94 -18.58 1.95 -0.11
C THR A 94 -18.42 0.67 0.70
N ALA A 95 -17.21 0.38 1.17
CA ALA A 95 -16.91 -0.78 1.99
C ALA A 95 -15.80 -0.46 2.99
N ARG A 96 -15.71 -1.24 4.07
CA ARG A 96 -14.67 -1.11 5.09
C ARG A 96 -14.36 -2.44 5.75
N SER A 97 -13.13 -2.59 6.21
CA SER A 97 -12.67 -3.63 7.13
C SER A 97 -12.06 -2.91 8.32
N THR A 98 -12.65 -3.11 9.50
CA THR A 98 -12.27 -2.41 10.73
C THR A 98 -12.16 -3.41 11.86
N GLY A 99 -11.10 -3.34 12.63
CA GLY A 99 -10.77 -4.35 13.62
C GLY A 99 -9.85 -3.85 14.72
N GLY A 100 -9.49 -4.76 15.62
CA GLY A 100 -8.42 -4.52 16.56
C GLY A 100 -7.07 -4.76 15.87
N GLY A 101 -6.29 -3.70 15.67
CA GLY A 101 -4.96 -3.79 15.04
C GLY A 101 -4.96 -3.28 13.62
N ASN A 102 -4.09 -3.81 12.77
CA ASN A 102 -3.83 -3.29 11.42
C ASN A 102 -3.81 -4.39 10.34
N ALA A 103 -4.40 -5.54 10.67
CA ALA A 103 -4.54 -6.69 9.78
C ALA A 103 -5.94 -6.69 9.17
N GLU A 104 -6.11 -5.94 8.09
CA GLU A 104 -7.40 -5.71 7.45
C GLU A 104 -7.43 -6.31 6.04
N THR A 105 -8.57 -6.86 5.63
CA THR A 105 -8.75 -7.37 4.27
C THR A 105 -10.16 -7.09 3.79
N LEU A 106 -10.25 -6.55 2.58
CA LEU A 106 -11.50 -6.16 1.95
C LEU A 106 -11.52 -6.71 0.53
N THR A 107 -12.55 -7.48 0.20
CA THR A 107 -12.80 -7.95 -1.17
C THR A 107 -14.02 -7.24 -1.74
N VAL A 108 -13.83 -6.61 -2.90
CA VAL A 108 -14.88 -5.96 -3.68
C VAL A 108 -15.19 -6.85 -4.88
N SER A 109 -16.43 -7.31 -4.99
CA SER A 109 -16.88 -8.12 -6.13
C SER A 109 -17.32 -7.22 -7.29
N ASN A 110 -16.94 -7.59 -8.52
CA ASN A 110 -17.27 -6.88 -9.76
C ASN A 110 -17.09 -5.35 -9.69
N PRO A 111 -15.89 -4.85 -9.30
CA PRO A 111 -15.62 -3.41 -9.32
C PRO A 111 -15.79 -2.84 -10.74
N HIS A 112 -16.38 -1.65 -10.84
CA HIS A 112 -16.49 -0.96 -12.12
C HIS A 112 -15.10 -0.54 -12.65
N ALA A 113 -14.98 -0.37 -13.96
CA ALA A 113 -13.74 0.11 -14.56
C ALA A 113 -13.50 1.58 -14.18
N GLY A 114 -12.28 1.93 -13.77
CA GLY A 114 -11.95 3.30 -13.42
C GLY A 114 -11.00 3.40 -12.23
N TYR A 115 -10.91 4.59 -11.64
CA TYR A 115 -10.14 4.83 -10.43
C TYR A 115 -10.92 4.40 -9.19
N HIS A 116 -10.22 3.72 -8.30
CA HIS A 116 -10.72 3.28 -7.01
C HIS A 116 -9.84 3.87 -5.92
N TYR A 117 -10.47 4.20 -4.80
CA TYR A 117 -9.84 4.93 -3.71
C TYR A 117 -9.86 4.07 -2.44
N VAL A 118 -8.70 3.99 -1.81
CA VAL A 118 -8.45 3.20 -0.61
C VAL A 118 -7.85 4.12 0.42
N SER A 119 -8.28 4.01 1.67
CA SER A 119 -7.74 4.81 2.76
C SER A 119 -7.49 3.95 3.97
N LEU A 120 -6.34 4.13 4.60
CA LEU A 120 -6.05 3.60 5.92
C LEU A 120 -6.26 4.70 6.95
N TYR A 121 -7.22 4.50 7.85
CA TYR A 121 -7.51 5.42 8.93
C TYR A 121 -6.84 4.95 10.21
N GLY A 122 -6.08 5.83 10.85
CA GLY A 122 -5.48 5.54 12.15
C GLY A 122 -6.53 5.65 13.26
N GLN A 123 -7.20 4.55 13.60
CA GLN A 123 -7.97 4.47 14.85
C GLN A 123 -7.04 4.73 16.05
N GLN A 124 -5.81 4.22 15.94
CA GLN A 124 -4.66 4.66 16.72
C GLN A 124 -3.53 5.02 15.76
N SER A 125 -2.50 5.70 16.27
CA SER A 125 -1.29 5.91 15.47
C SER A 125 -0.72 4.55 15.04
N PHE A 126 -0.45 4.39 13.75
CA PHE A 126 0.11 3.16 13.17
C PHE A 126 1.36 3.47 12.36
N GLY A 127 2.21 2.46 12.18
CA GLY A 127 3.43 2.61 11.41
C GLY A 127 4.01 1.28 10.92
N GLY A 128 4.66 1.34 9.75
CA GLY A 128 5.25 0.16 9.12
C GLY A 128 4.21 -0.79 8.50
N VAL A 129 2.98 -0.32 8.29
CA VAL A 129 1.92 -1.11 7.65
C VAL A 129 2.22 -1.23 6.16
N SER A 130 1.94 -2.40 5.58
CA SER A 130 1.96 -2.63 4.15
C SER A 130 0.54 -2.77 3.63
N VAL A 131 0.19 -1.99 2.60
CA VAL A 131 -1.08 -2.10 1.88
C VAL A 131 -0.83 -2.64 0.48
N SER A 132 -1.62 -3.62 0.04
CA SER A 132 -1.46 -4.25 -1.27
C SER A 132 -2.80 -4.55 -1.93
N THR A 133 -2.80 -4.62 -3.25
CA THR A 133 -3.98 -4.97 -4.05
C THR A 133 -3.74 -6.15 -4.96
N SER A 134 -4.76 -6.99 -5.15
CA SER A 134 -4.76 -8.08 -6.11
C SER A 134 -6.12 -8.24 -6.81
N TYR A 135 -6.05 -8.52 -8.11
CA TYR A 135 -7.15 -8.86 -9.02
C TYR A 135 -6.54 -9.45 -10.30
#